data_AF-A0A7W8BB64-F1
#
_entry.id   AF-A0A7W8BB64-F1
#
_cell.length_a   1.000
_cell.length_b   1.000
_cell.length_c   1.000
_cell.angle_alpha   90.00
_cell.angle_beta   90.00
_cell.angle_gamma   90.00
#
_symmetry.space_group_name_H-M   'P 1'
#
loop_
_entity.id
_entity.type
_entity.pdbx_description
1 polymer ?
#
loop_
_entity_poly.entity_id
_entity_poly.type
_entity_poly.pdbx_seq_one_letter_code
_entity_poly.pdbx_strand_id
1 'polypeptide(L)' 'MSEKTTAEHGTAPEPRRPRCQECWDIKRTRAQALVVDDRRTAEEMTRAMGVHIWKAHA' A
#
# COMPACT_ATOMS: atom_id res chain seq x y z
N MET A 1 32.39 30.42 13.34
CA MET A 1 31.53 30.88 14.43
C MET A 1 30.14 31.04 13.86
N SER A 2 29.18 30.24 14.37
CA SER A 2 27.75 30.55 14.41
C SER A 2 27.02 30.57 13.03
N GLU A 3 25.88 29.91 12.80
CA GLU A 3 24.84 29.46 13.71
C GLU A 3 24.23 28.13 13.24
N LYS A 4 24.16 27.23 14.21
CA LYS A 4 23.45 25.95 14.20
C LYS A 4 21.96 26.27 14.24
N THR A 5 21.30 26.32 13.08
CA THR A 5 19.84 26.44 13.02
C THR A 5 19.23 25.09 13.42
N THR A 6 18.93 25.01 14.71
CA THR A 6 17.88 24.26 15.39
C THR A 6 17.10 23.29 14.52
N ALA A 7 17.38 22.00 14.71
CA ALA A 7 16.47 20.92 14.40
C ALA A 7 15.20 21.12 15.25
N GLU A 8 14.19 21.75 14.66
CA GLU A 8 12.87 21.86 15.27
C GLU A 8 12.21 20.47 15.26
N HIS A 9 12.11 19.93 16.47
CA HIS A 9 11.04 19.04 16.94
C HIS A 9 10.74 17.80 16.10
N GLY A 10 11.50 16.75 16.39
CA GLY A 10 11.07 15.37 16.16
C GLY A 10 9.81 15.06 16.97
N THR A 11 8.65 15.32 16.39
CA THR A 11 7.48 14.48 16.63
C THR A 11 7.87 13.08 16.16
N ALA A 12 7.92 12.12 17.08
CA ALA A 12 8.03 10.72 16.68
C ALA A 12 6.98 10.48 15.58
N PRO A 13 7.36 9.96 14.40
CA PRO A 13 6.42 9.80 13.31
C PRO A 13 5.25 8.99 13.85
N GLU A 14 4.06 9.56 13.73
CA GLU A 14 2.84 8.88 14.14
C GLU A 14 2.85 7.47 13.53
N PRO A 15 2.61 6.41 14.31
CA PRO A 15 2.66 5.06 13.79
C PRO A 15 1.75 5.00 12.56
N ARG A 16 2.34 4.76 11.39
CA ARG A 16 1.56 4.65 10.17
C ARG A 16 0.51 3.58 10.42
N ARG A 17 -0.76 3.95 10.27
CA ARG A 17 -1.85 2.98 10.41
C ARG A 17 -1.51 1.78 9.52
N PRO A 18 -1.64 0.55 10.05
CA PRO A 18 -1.37 -0.63 9.25
C PRO A 18 -2.25 -0.57 8.00
N ARG A 19 -1.63 -0.81 6.84
CA ARG A 19 -2.38 -0.93 5.58
C ARG A 19 -3.34 -2.10 5.71
N CYS A 20 -4.52 -1.99 5.08
CA CYS A 20 -5.41 -3.14 4.96
C CYS A 20 -4.63 -4.32 4.35
N GLN A 21 -4.54 -5.41 5.11
CA GLN A 21 -3.71 -6.56 4.76
C GLN A 21 -4.18 -7.19 3.44
N GLU A 22 -5.49 -7.33 3.26
CA GLU A 22 -6.09 -7.90 2.05
C GLU A 22 -5.84 -7.04 0.81
N CYS A 23 -5.97 -5.71 0.93
CA CYS A 23 -5.56 -4.78 -0.13
C CYS A 23 -4.09 -4.97 -0.53
N TRP A 24 -3.22 -5.23 0.45
CA TRP A 24 -1.80 -5.40 0.17
C TRP A 24 -1.51 -6.74 -0.50
N ASP A 25 -2.15 -7.81 -0.07
CA ASP A 25 -2.00 -9.14 -0.66
C ASP A 25 -2.52 -9.17 -2.09
N ILE A 26 -3.69 -8.58 -2.37
CA ILE A 26 -4.22 -8.46 -3.75
C ILE A 26 -3.22 -7.71 -4.66
N LYS A 27 -2.63 -6.60 -4.17
CA LYS A 27 -1.62 -5.84 -4.94
C LYS A 27 -0.37 -6.66 -5.21
N ARG A 28 0.13 -7.37 -4.20
CA ARG A 28 1.32 -8.22 -4.32
C ARG A 28 1.08 -9.34 -5.34
N THR A 29 -0.02 -10.08 -5.19
CA THR A 29 -0.34 -11.20 -6.09
C THR A 29 -0.52 -10.72 -7.53
N ARG A 30 -1.22 -9.59 -7.74
CA ARG A 30 -1.35 -8.97 -9.06
C ARG A 30 0.02 -8.62 -9.66
N ALA A 31 0.91 -8.02 -8.88
CA ALA A 31 2.24 -7.65 -9.35
C ALA A 31 3.07 -8.88 -9.75
N GLN A 32 3.01 -9.97 -8.97
CA GLN A 32 3.67 -11.23 -9.31
C GLN A 32 3.11 -11.85 -10.59
N ALA A 33 1.78 -11.85 -10.76
CA ALA A 33 1.13 -12.35 -11.97
C ALA A 33 1.59 -11.57 -13.22
N LEU A 34 1.70 -10.25 -13.13
CA LEU A 34 2.20 -9.42 -14.24
C LEU A 34 3.67 -9.71 -14.60
N VAL A 35 4.51 -10.08 -13.63
CA VAL A 35 5.93 -10.42 -13.89
C VAL A 35 6.07 -11.68 -14.75
N VAL A 36 5.15 -12.65 -14.60
CA VAL A 36 5.16 -13.91 -15.35
C VAL A 36 4.16 -13.93 -16.52
N ASP A 37 3.63 -12.77 -16.91
CA ASP A 37 2.58 -12.60 -17.93
C ASP A 37 1.31 -13.45 -17.71
N ASP A 38 0.99 -13.75 -16.44
CA ASP A 38 -0.30 -14.34 -16.07
C ASP A 38 -1.38 -13.26 -16.04
N ARG A 39 -1.90 -12.97 -17.23
CA ARG A 39 -2.91 -11.93 -17.43
C ARG A 39 -4.23 -12.28 -16.74
N ARG A 40 -4.60 -13.56 -16.69
CA ARG A 40 -5.84 -14.01 -16.07
C ARG A 40 -5.82 -13.71 -14.57
N THR A 41 -4.78 -14.12 -13.86
CA THR A 41 -4.67 -13.84 -12.42
C THR A 41 -4.57 -12.34 -12.15
N ALA A 42 -3.87 -11.57 -12.99
CA ALA A 42 -3.81 -10.12 -12.83
C ALA A 42 -5.18 -9.44 -12.95
N GLU A 43 -6.04 -9.89 -13.86
CA GLU A 43 -7.42 -9.43 -14.01
C GLU A 43 -8.31 -9.82 -12.83
N GLU A 44 -8.23 -11.08 -12.39
CA GLU A 44 -8.97 -11.58 -11.22
C GLU A 44 -8.63 -10.76 -9.96
N MET A 45 -7.35 -10.48 -9.73
CA MET A 45 -6.92 -9.62 -8.62
C MET A 45 -7.37 -8.16 -8.77
N THR A 46 -7.46 -7.65 -10.00
CA THR A 46 -8.00 -6.30 -10.25
C THR A 46 -9.47 -6.21 -9.86
N ARG A 47 -10.28 -7.22 -10.22
CA ARG A 47 -11.69 -7.30 -9.82
C ARG A 47 -11.84 -7.47 -8.31
N ALA A 48 -11.02 -8.34 -7.70
CA ALA A 48 -11.01 -8.56 -6.26
C ALA A 48 -10.73 -7.26 -5.48
N MET A 49 -9.77 -6.44 -5.94
CA MET A 49 -9.50 -5.12 -5.35
C MET A 49 -10.74 -4.22 -5.36
N GLY A 50 -11.42 -4.12 -6.50
CA GLY A 50 -12.63 -3.29 -6.63
C GLY A 50 -13.74 -3.74 -5.67
N VAL A 51 -13.99 -5.05 -5.58
CA VAL A 51 -14.98 -5.62 -4.66
C VAL A 51 -14.59 -5.36 -3.20
N HIS A 52 -13.32 -5.56 -2.86
CA HIS A 52 -12.84 -5.37 -1.48
C HIS A 52 -12.95 -3.90 -1.06
N ILE A 53 -12.51 -2.95 -1.90
CA ILE A 53 -12.66 -1.52 -1.63
C ILE A 53 -14.14 -1.19 -1.36
N TRP A 54 -15.05 -1.69 -2.20
CA TRP A 54 -16.48 -1.45 -2.02
C TRP A 54 -17.05 -2.04 -0.72
N LYS A 55 -16.58 -3.22 -0.27
CA LYS A 55 -17.09 -3.87 0.93
C LYS A 55 -16.46 -3.39 2.24
N ALA A 56 -15.19 -3.01 2.21
CA ALA A 56 -14.39 -2.77 3.41
C ALA A 56 -13.99 -1.30 3.62
N HIS A 57 -14.07 -0.47 2.57
CA HIS A 57 -13.52 0.89 2.57
C HIS A 57 -14.44 1.98 1.98
N ALA A 58 -15.62 1.62 1.47
CA ALA A 58 -16.65 2.56 1.00
C ALA A 58 -17.60 2.93 2.14
#